data_AF-A0A7J6UUU5-F1
#
_entry.id   AF-A0A7J6UUU5-F1
#
_cell.length_a   1.000
_cell.length_b   1.000
_cell.length_c   1.000
_cell.angle_alpha   90.00
_cell.angle_beta   90.00
_cell.angle_gamma   90.00
#
_symmetry.space_group_name_H-M   'P 1'
#
loop_
_entity.id
_entity.type
_entity.pdbx_description
1 polymer ?
#
loop_
_entity_poly.entity_id
_entity_poly.type
_entity_poly.pdbx_seq_one_letter_code
_entity_poly.pdbx_strand_id
1 'polypeptide(L)'
;DEEEEDVHLVPNSADDAPRNRDTIQDSASTVNSVPCRPSGRVVGIIKRNWQSYCGSLEPMPMPAGNGGIAHALFVSKDRRIPKIRIQTRQLGNLLDKRIIVAVDSWDCLSRYPSGHYVRTIGEIGDRDTETEASLDSAAFYNILSSAKYISLKIKHFMDSLICLDGFRKVVLIENDINSRPFSSQVLACLPPLPWSVSTEDLMNPNRQDLRQLRVFSVDPPGCRDIDDALHCTALPDGNFEVGVHIADVTNFVHSGTPLDDEASQRGTSVYLVERRIDMLPKPLTEDICSLRSDVERLAFSVIWVMTPEAEIISTRYTKSVIKSSAAMSYVEAQARMDD
;
A
#
# COMPACT_ATOMS: atom_id res chain seq x y z
N ASP A 1 -17.98 11.92 20.36
CA ASP A 1 -18.67 10.62 20.32
C ASP A 1 -19.79 10.69 19.30
N GLU A 2 -19.42 10.60 18.02
CA GLU A 2 -20.37 10.37 16.93
C GLU A 2 -20.09 8.94 16.46
N GLU A 3 -20.87 7.99 16.99
CA GLU A 3 -20.86 6.61 16.51
C GLU A 3 -21.58 6.59 15.15
N GLU A 4 -20.85 6.25 14.08
CA GLU A 4 -21.46 5.93 12.78
C GLU A 4 -22.40 4.72 12.97
N GLU A 5 -23.71 4.98 13.01
CA GLU A 5 -24.72 3.92 13.02
C GLU A 5 -24.77 3.24 11.65
N ASP A 6 -24.03 2.14 11.49
CA ASP A 6 -24.12 1.26 10.34
C ASP A 6 -25.55 0.71 10.16
N VAL A 7 -26.16 1.01 9.01
CA VAL A 7 -27.49 0.51 8.65
C VAL A 7 -27.40 -0.98 8.31
N HIS A 8 -27.99 -1.82 9.16
CA HIS A 8 -28.06 -3.25 8.90
C HIS A 8 -28.99 -3.56 7.71
N LEU A 9 -28.42 -4.17 6.69
CA LEU A 9 -29.19 -4.82 5.63
C LEU A 9 -29.88 -6.06 6.23
N VAL A 10 -31.19 -6.17 6.01
CA VAL A 10 -31.96 -7.33 6.48
C VAL A 10 -31.40 -8.58 5.81
N PRO A 11 -31.03 -9.64 6.57
CA PRO A 11 -30.62 -10.89 5.98
C PRO A 11 -31.82 -11.51 5.29
N ASN A 12 -31.89 -11.37 3.96
CA ASN A 12 -32.61 -12.37 3.19
C ASN A 12 -31.77 -13.64 3.29
N SER A 13 -32.16 -14.53 4.19
CA SER A 13 -31.71 -15.93 4.24
C SER A 13 -31.43 -16.41 2.81
N ALA A 14 -30.18 -16.78 2.54
CA ALA A 14 -29.76 -17.31 1.25
C ALA A 14 -30.34 -18.72 0.97
N ASP A 15 -31.11 -19.30 1.90
CA ASP A 15 -31.55 -20.69 1.84
C ASP A 15 -33.04 -20.92 1.52
N ASP A 16 -33.93 -19.93 1.61
CA ASP A 16 -35.34 -20.17 1.31
C ASP A 16 -35.79 -19.56 -0.02
N ALA A 17 -35.90 -20.42 -1.04
CA ALA A 17 -36.84 -20.20 -2.13
C ALA A 17 -38.26 -20.10 -1.54
N PRO A 18 -39.19 -19.30 -2.14
CA PRO A 18 -40.45 -19.01 -1.48
C PRO A 18 -41.30 -20.28 -1.36
N ARG A 19 -41.39 -20.84 -0.15
CA ARG A 19 -42.46 -21.76 0.21
C ARG A 19 -43.64 -20.93 0.67
N ASN A 20 -44.67 -20.93 -0.19
CA ASN A 20 -46.00 -20.44 0.08
C ASN A 20 -46.44 -20.88 1.49
N ARG A 21 -46.78 -19.94 2.38
CA ARG A 21 -47.40 -20.27 3.66
C ARG A 21 -48.52 -19.31 3.98
N ASP A 22 -49.67 -19.95 4.14
CA ASP A 22 -50.96 -19.42 4.50
C ASP A 22 -50.99 -18.65 5.82
N THR A 23 -51.95 -17.76 5.86
CA THR A 23 -52.52 -16.98 6.96
C THR A 23 -52.61 -17.75 8.29
N ILE A 24 -51.95 -17.26 9.34
CA ILE A 24 -52.31 -17.57 10.73
C ILE A 24 -52.25 -16.26 11.56
N GLN A 25 -53.38 -15.97 12.22
CA GLN A 25 -53.62 -14.87 13.15
C GLN A 25 -52.70 -14.93 14.38
N ASP A 26 -52.06 -13.80 14.72
CA ASP A 26 -51.37 -13.59 15.98
C ASP A 26 -52.34 -13.15 17.09
N SER A 27 -52.35 -13.91 18.18
CA SER A 27 -52.84 -13.48 19.49
C SER A 27 -51.71 -12.85 20.29
N ALA A 28 -52.00 -11.66 20.84
CA ALA A 28 -51.09 -10.77 21.55
C ALA A 28 -50.30 -11.44 22.70
N SER A 29 -48.98 -11.23 22.71
CA SER A 29 -48.21 -11.17 23.95
C SER A 29 -47.08 -10.14 23.83
N THR A 30 -46.92 -9.42 24.93
CA THR A 30 -46.16 -8.19 25.16
C THR A 30 -44.65 -8.43 25.03
N VAL A 31 -43.98 -7.76 24.09
CA VAL A 31 -42.51 -7.75 24.00
C VAL A 31 -42.01 -6.31 24.08
N ASN A 32 -41.13 -6.07 25.06
CA ASN A 32 -40.40 -4.83 25.29
C ASN A 32 -39.90 -4.23 23.97
N SER A 33 -40.25 -2.97 23.71
CA SER A 33 -39.88 -2.25 22.49
C SER A 33 -38.38 -1.98 22.46
N VAL A 34 -37.64 -2.89 21.85
CA VAL A 34 -36.29 -2.61 21.34
C VAL A 34 -36.43 -1.45 20.35
N PRO A 35 -35.61 -0.39 20.40
CA PRO A 35 -35.69 0.70 19.44
C PRO A 35 -35.55 0.13 18.02
N CYS A 36 -36.58 0.36 17.19
CA CYS A 36 -36.63 -0.09 15.80
C CYS A 36 -35.44 0.51 15.04
N ARG A 37 -34.47 -0.34 14.68
CA ARG A 37 -33.35 0.06 13.84
C ARG A 37 -33.83 0.32 12.41
N PRO A 38 -33.35 1.38 11.74
CA PRO A 38 -33.70 1.63 10.35
C PRO A 38 -33.24 0.46 9.47
N SER A 39 -34.13 -0.05 8.62
CA SER A 39 -33.86 -1.13 7.67
C SER A 39 -34.12 -0.69 6.24
N GLY A 40 -33.25 -1.07 5.30
CA GLY A 40 -33.37 -0.73 3.88
C GLY A 40 -33.45 -1.95 2.97
N ARG A 41 -33.98 -1.74 1.74
CA ARG A 41 -33.94 -2.73 0.64
C ARG A 41 -33.19 -2.15 -0.54
N VAL A 42 -32.24 -2.91 -1.08
CA VAL A 42 -31.51 -2.53 -2.30
C VAL A 42 -32.47 -2.57 -3.49
N VAL A 43 -32.65 -1.42 -4.16
CA VAL A 43 -33.52 -1.27 -5.34
C VAL A 43 -32.75 -1.08 -6.65
N GLY A 44 -31.45 -0.78 -6.56
CA GLY A 44 -30.60 -0.55 -7.72
C GLY A 44 -29.14 -0.47 -7.31
N ILE A 45 -28.25 -0.69 -8.28
CA ILE A 45 -26.80 -0.62 -8.08
C ILE A 45 -26.28 0.51 -8.98
N ILE A 46 -25.77 1.58 -8.38
CA ILE A 46 -25.24 2.75 -9.11
C ILE A 46 -23.91 2.41 -9.78
N LYS A 47 -23.00 1.77 -9.03
CA LYS A 47 -21.69 1.35 -9.51
C LYS A 47 -21.34 0.00 -8.89
N ARG A 48 -20.92 -0.95 -9.73
CA ARG A 48 -20.38 -2.24 -9.28
C ARG A 48 -18.86 -2.09 -9.12
N ASN A 49 -18.34 -2.45 -7.96
CA ASN A 49 -16.92 -2.46 -7.67
C ASN A 49 -16.44 -3.91 -7.53
N TRP A 50 -16.47 -4.65 -8.63
CA TRP A 50 -16.02 -6.04 -8.61
C TRP A 50 -14.51 -6.12 -8.73
N GLN A 51 -13.94 -7.00 -7.91
CA GLN A 51 -12.53 -7.35 -7.97
C GLN A 51 -12.39 -8.80 -8.42
N SER A 52 -11.14 -9.22 -8.64
CA SER A 52 -10.81 -10.62 -8.83
C SER A 52 -10.74 -11.29 -7.46
N TYR A 53 -11.28 -12.51 -7.34
CA TYR A 53 -11.35 -13.22 -6.07
C TYR A 53 -10.55 -14.51 -6.13
N CYS A 54 -9.81 -14.80 -5.06
CA CYS A 54 -9.14 -16.07 -4.84
C CYS A 54 -10.04 -17.10 -4.14
N GLY A 55 -9.92 -18.37 -4.55
CA GLY A 55 -10.73 -19.46 -4.01
C GLY A 55 -10.46 -20.81 -4.67
N SER A 56 -11.37 -21.76 -4.46
CA SER A 56 -11.32 -23.12 -5.02
C SER A 56 -12.61 -23.50 -5.73
N LEU A 57 -12.54 -24.52 -6.58
CA LEU A 57 -13.68 -25.04 -7.29
C LEU A 57 -14.35 -26.20 -6.55
N GLU A 58 -15.67 -26.12 -6.47
CA GLU A 58 -16.54 -27.20 -6.07
C GLU A 58 -17.25 -27.74 -7.33
N PRO A 59 -17.02 -29.02 -7.70
CA PRO A 59 -17.69 -29.60 -8.86
C PRO A 59 -19.18 -29.74 -8.57
N MET A 60 -20.03 -29.37 -9.54
CA MET A 60 -21.44 -29.68 -9.43
C MET A 60 -21.70 -31.13 -9.89
N PRO A 61 -22.46 -31.93 -9.13
CA PRO A 61 -22.90 -33.25 -9.56
C PRO A 61 -23.99 -33.08 -10.64
N MET A 62 -23.57 -32.86 -11.88
CA MET A 62 -24.43 -32.92 -13.07
C MET A 62 -23.89 -34.02 -14.00
N PRO A 63 -24.77 -34.74 -14.73
CA PRO A 63 -24.38 -35.91 -15.50
C PRO A 63 -23.36 -35.52 -16.57
N ALA A 64 -22.14 -36.02 -16.42
CA ALA A 64 -21.05 -35.78 -17.34
C ALA A 64 -21.36 -36.44 -18.69
N GLY A 65 -21.68 -35.62 -19.69
CA GLY A 65 -21.33 -35.94 -21.07
C GLY A 65 -19.82 -35.78 -21.21
N ASN A 66 -19.11 -36.89 -21.48
CA ASN A 66 -17.66 -36.91 -21.69
C ASN A 66 -17.25 -35.90 -22.78
N GLY A 67 -16.71 -34.75 -22.38
CA GLY A 67 -16.11 -33.75 -23.28
C GLY A 67 -16.84 -32.39 -23.39
N GLY A 68 -17.94 -32.18 -22.67
CA GLY A 68 -18.68 -30.90 -22.67
C GLY A 68 -18.09 -29.82 -21.75
N ILE A 69 -18.44 -28.56 -21.99
CA ILE A 69 -18.17 -27.44 -21.08
C ILE A 69 -18.79 -27.79 -19.72
N ALA A 70 -17.95 -27.91 -18.68
CA ALA A 70 -18.41 -28.22 -17.34
C ALA A 70 -18.75 -26.92 -16.60
N HIS A 71 -19.82 -26.98 -15.81
CA HIS A 71 -20.19 -25.90 -14.89
C HIS A 71 -19.70 -26.26 -13.49
N ALA A 72 -18.97 -25.35 -12.86
CA ALA A 72 -18.50 -25.50 -11.49
C ALA A 72 -18.87 -24.28 -10.65
N LEU A 73 -18.95 -24.48 -9.34
CA LEU A 73 -19.12 -23.40 -8.38
C LEU A 73 -17.76 -23.05 -7.80
N PHE A 74 -17.35 -21.81 -7.99
CA PHE A 74 -16.20 -21.23 -7.33
C PHE A 74 -16.60 -20.74 -5.94
N VAL A 75 -15.87 -21.21 -4.94
CA VAL A 75 -16.01 -20.82 -3.54
C VAL A 75 -14.85 -19.89 -3.22
N SER A 76 -15.14 -18.61 -3.02
CA SER A 76 -14.14 -17.64 -2.57
C SER A 76 -13.69 -17.98 -1.16
N LYS A 77 -12.44 -17.61 -0.84
CA LYS A 77 -11.92 -17.67 0.53
C LYS A 77 -12.64 -16.69 1.46
N ASP A 78 -13.07 -15.54 0.92
CA ASP A 78 -13.91 -14.60 1.67
C ASP A 78 -15.33 -15.13 1.75
N ARG A 79 -15.77 -15.49 2.96
CA ARG A 79 -17.13 -15.99 3.21
C ARG A 79 -18.22 -14.93 2.99
N ARG A 80 -17.85 -13.65 2.87
CA ARG A 80 -18.79 -12.55 2.55
C ARG A 80 -19.17 -12.54 1.07
N ILE A 81 -18.37 -13.18 0.22
CA ILE A 81 -18.61 -13.24 -1.22
C ILE A 81 -19.43 -14.50 -1.54
N PRO A 82 -20.56 -14.37 -2.27
CA PRO A 82 -21.36 -15.53 -2.66
C PRO A 82 -20.59 -16.44 -3.63
N LYS A 83 -20.96 -17.71 -3.68
CA LYS A 83 -20.38 -18.66 -4.65
C LYS A 83 -20.60 -18.16 -6.09
N ILE A 84 -19.58 -18.28 -6.93
CA ILE A 84 -19.60 -17.78 -8.32
C ILE A 84 -19.71 -18.98 -9.27
N ARG A 85 -20.61 -18.93 -10.23
CA ARG A 85 -20.73 -19.97 -11.27
C ARG A 85 -19.71 -19.71 -12.36
N ILE A 86 -18.86 -20.70 -12.63
CA ILE A 86 -17.89 -20.65 -13.73
C ILE A 86 -18.14 -21.75 -14.76
N GLN A 87 -17.75 -21.49 -16.00
CA GLN A 87 -17.74 -22.47 -17.08
C GLN A 87 -16.29 -22.78 -17.46
N THR A 88 -15.90 -24.06 -17.43
CA THR A 88 -14.55 -24.46 -17.80
C THR A 88 -14.53 -25.82 -18.49
N ARG A 89 -13.60 -25.98 -19.43
CA ARG A 89 -13.30 -27.27 -20.08
C ARG A 89 -12.23 -28.05 -19.34
N GLN A 90 -11.48 -27.39 -18.45
CA GLN A 90 -10.34 -27.96 -17.72
C GLN A 90 -10.67 -28.20 -16.25
N LEU A 91 -11.92 -28.61 -15.94
CA LEU A 91 -12.35 -28.79 -14.55
C LEU A 91 -11.41 -29.74 -13.79
N GLY A 92 -11.01 -30.86 -14.40
CA GLY A 92 -10.11 -31.84 -13.79
C GLY A 92 -8.76 -31.28 -13.37
N ASN A 93 -8.23 -30.26 -14.06
CA ASN A 93 -6.92 -29.68 -13.74
C ASN A 93 -6.99 -28.57 -12.69
N LEU A 94 -8.19 -28.06 -12.41
CA LEU A 94 -8.41 -26.89 -11.55
C LEU A 94 -9.06 -27.25 -10.20
N LEU A 95 -9.56 -28.48 -10.03
CA LEU A 95 -10.23 -28.92 -8.79
C LEU A 95 -9.32 -28.84 -7.56
N ASP A 96 -8.09 -29.31 -7.69
CA ASP A 96 -7.11 -29.35 -6.58
C ASP A 96 -6.22 -28.10 -6.53
N LYS A 97 -6.65 -26.99 -7.14
CA LYS A 97 -5.87 -25.76 -7.25
C LYS A 97 -6.58 -24.54 -6.69
N ARG A 98 -5.79 -23.62 -6.13
CA ARG A 98 -6.22 -22.25 -5.83
C ARG A 98 -6.21 -21.45 -7.13
N ILE A 99 -7.33 -20.82 -7.43
CA ILE A 99 -7.54 -20.07 -8.67
C ILE A 99 -8.11 -18.70 -8.38
N ILE A 100 -7.95 -17.80 -9.35
CA ILE A 100 -8.55 -16.47 -9.35
C ILE A 100 -9.68 -16.43 -10.37
N VAL A 101 -10.82 -15.91 -9.91
CA VAL A 101 -12.04 -15.74 -10.71
C VAL A 101 -12.51 -14.29 -10.64
N ALA A 102 -12.84 -13.71 -11.78
CA ALA A 102 -13.48 -12.40 -11.88
C ALA A 102 -14.98 -12.55 -12.14
N VAL A 103 -15.79 -11.68 -11.54
CA VAL A 103 -17.24 -11.67 -11.74
C VAL A 103 -17.58 -10.83 -12.98
N ASP A 104 -18.41 -11.38 -13.86
CA ASP A 104 -18.79 -10.74 -15.13
C ASP A 104 -20.23 -10.18 -15.11
N SER A 105 -21.15 -10.94 -14.55
CA SER A 105 -22.58 -10.59 -14.55
C SER A 105 -23.31 -11.29 -13.42
N TRP A 106 -24.42 -10.70 -12.98
CA TRP A 106 -25.34 -11.36 -12.07
C TRP A 106 -26.75 -11.16 -12.60
N ASP A 107 -27.25 -12.20 -13.24
CA ASP A 107 -28.60 -12.28 -13.80
C ASP A 107 -29.64 -12.41 -12.67
N CYS A 108 -30.79 -11.75 -12.81
CA CYS A 108 -31.86 -11.76 -11.81
C CYS A 108 -32.49 -13.15 -11.63
N LEU A 109 -32.40 -14.03 -12.63
CA LEU A 109 -32.88 -15.41 -12.57
C LEU A 109 -31.87 -16.37 -11.93
N SER A 110 -30.61 -15.95 -11.78
CA SER A 110 -29.55 -16.81 -11.28
C SER A 110 -29.27 -16.54 -9.79
N ARG A 111 -29.30 -17.61 -8.98
CA ARG A 111 -28.92 -17.54 -7.55
C ARG A 111 -27.45 -17.14 -7.37
N TYR A 112 -26.58 -17.52 -8.30
CA TYR A 112 -25.14 -17.28 -8.26
C TYR A 112 -24.73 -16.35 -9.40
N PRO A 113 -23.82 -15.39 -9.17
CA PRO A 113 -23.21 -14.60 -10.24
C PRO A 113 -22.42 -15.49 -11.21
N SER A 114 -22.31 -15.07 -12.46
CA SER A 114 -21.41 -15.67 -13.44
C SER A 114 -20.06 -14.97 -13.43
N GLY A 115 -19.00 -15.76 -13.59
CA GLY A 115 -17.64 -15.26 -13.72
C GLY A 115 -16.78 -16.17 -14.59
N HIS A 116 -15.56 -15.70 -14.84
CA HIS A 116 -14.57 -16.42 -15.63
C HIS A 116 -13.27 -16.62 -14.86
N TYR A 117 -12.53 -17.66 -15.25
CA TYR A 117 -11.21 -17.96 -14.71
C TYR A 117 -10.17 -16.98 -15.28
N VAL A 118 -9.33 -16.43 -14.41
CA VAL A 118 -8.24 -15.51 -14.78
C VAL A 118 -6.90 -16.22 -14.76
N ARG A 119 -6.49 -16.74 -13.60
CA ARG A 119 -5.20 -17.42 -13.40
C ARG A 119 -5.23 -18.46 -12.30
N THR A 120 -4.27 -19.37 -12.33
CA THR A 120 -4.00 -20.36 -11.28
C THR A 120 -2.90 -19.81 -10.38
N ILE A 121 -3.07 -19.97 -9.07
CA ILE A 121 -2.07 -19.61 -8.07
C ILE A 121 -1.17 -20.83 -7.82
N GLY A 122 -1.76 -21.96 -7.43
CA GLY A 122 -1.01 -23.20 -7.13
C GLY A 122 -1.91 -24.32 -6.59
N GLU A 123 -1.33 -25.36 -6.02
CA GLU A 123 -2.06 -26.53 -5.49
C GLU A 123 -2.61 -26.28 -4.07
N ILE A 124 -3.79 -26.84 -3.78
CA ILE A 124 -4.42 -26.71 -2.47
C ILE A 124 -3.57 -27.42 -1.40
N GLY A 125 -3.27 -26.73 -0.31
CA GLY A 125 -2.46 -27.28 0.79
C GLY A 125 -0.95 -27.06 0.67
N ASP A 126 -0.46 -26.55 -0.47
CA ASP A 126 0.89 -26.02 -0.54
C ASP A 126 0.98 -24.74 0.31
N ARG A 127 2.05 -24.63 1.11
CA ARG A 127 2.21 -23.52 2.05
C ARG A 127 2.33 -22.20 1.30
N ASP A 128 3.11 -22.15 0.22
CA ASP A 128 3.34 -20.90 -0.52
C ASP A 128 2.06 -20.45 -1.23
N THR A 129 1.29 -21.42 -1.76
CA THR A 129 -0.02 -21.20 -2.37
C THR A 129 -1.10 -20.75 -1.39
N GLU A 130 -1.24 -21.36 -0.21
CA GLU A 130 -2.24 -20.97 0.79
C GLU A 130 -1.98 -19.59 1.37
N THR A 131 -0.69 -19.27 1.45
CA THR A 131 -0.14 -18.01 1.91
C THR A 131 -0.43 -16.93 0.84
N GLU A 132 -0.18 -17.21 -0.44
CA GLU A 132 -0.62 -16.39 -1.57
C GLU A 132 -2.16 -16.24 -1.62
N ALA A 133 -2.92 -17.27 -1.29
CA ALA A 133 -4.38 -17.26 -1.37
C ALA A 133 -5.11 -16.66 -0.16
N SER A 134 -4.46 -16.57 1.02
CA SER A 134 -5.03 -15.99 2.26
C SER A 134 -5.04 -14.48 2.27
N LEU A 135 -4.03 -13.95 1.61
CA LEU A 135 -4.04 -12.63 1.06
C LEU A 135 -5.01 -12.70 -0.17
N ASP A 136 -5.13 -11.82 -1.14
CA ASP A 136 -6.10 -11.72 -2.27
C ASP A 136 -7.60 -11.71 -1.90
N SER A 137 -7.95 -12.20 -0.71
CA SER A 137 -9.29 -12.27 -0.17
C SER A 137 -9.55 -10.93 0.51
N ALA A 138 -10.36 -10.08 -0.14
CA ALA A 138 -10.84 -8.76 0.27
C ALA A 138 -11.36 -8.61 1.73
N ALA A 139 -11.31 -9.66 2.55
CA ALA A 139 -11.49 -9.69 4.01
C ALA A 139 -10.54 -8.76 4.77
N PHE A 140 -9.31 -8.50 4.29
CA PHE A 140 -8.40 -7.58 5.00
C PHE A 140 -8.73 -6.09 4.79
N TYR A 141 -9.43 -5.78 3.70
CA TYR A 141 -9.82 -4.40 3.31
C TYR A 141 -10.66 -3.69 4.39
N ASN A 142 -11.53 -4.41 5.11
CA ASN A 142 -12.39 -3.80 6.15
C ASN A 142 -11.72 -3.71 7.53
N ILE A 143 -10.68 -4.49 7.80
CA ILE A 143 -9.94 -4.43 9.07
C ILE A 143 -9.02 -3.20 9.06
N LEU A 144 -8.49 -2.80 7.91
CA LEU A 144 -7.62 -1.63 7.80
C LEU A 144 -8.37 -0.31 7.57
N SER A 145 -9.57 -0.35 6.97
CA SER A 145 -10.41 0.86 6.81
C SER A 145 -10.86 1.47 8.15
N SER A 146 -10.80 0.71 9.26
CA SER A 146 -11.18 1.16 10.61
C SER A 146 -10.00 1.28 11.58
N ALA A 147 -8.78 0.90 11.17
CA ALA A 147 -7.65 0.82 12.09
C ALA A 147 -6.73 2.05 12.01
N LYS A 148 -7.12 3.11 12.72
CA LYS A 148 -6.24 4.24 13.05
C LYS A 148 -5.11 3.87 14.05
N TYR A 149 -5.01 2.61 14.49
CA TYR A 149 -4.09 2.16 15.55
C TYR A 149 -3.75 0.66 15.44
N ILE A 150 -2.83 0.24 14.57
CA ILE A 150 -2.16 -1.07 14.74
C ILE A 150 -0.67 -0.95 14.36
N SER A 151 0.13 -0.38 15.26
CA SER A 151 1.60 -0.41 15.18
C SER A 151 2.20 -1.59 15.98
N LEU A 152 1.42 -2.33 16.78
CA LEU A 152 2.00 -3.24 17.79
C LEU A 152 1.70 -4.74 17.66
N LYS A 153 0.73 -5.18 16.83
CA LYS A 153 0.36 -6.61 16.75
C LYS A 153 0.98 -7.39 15.60
N ILE A 154 1.55 -6.72 14.60
CA ILE A 154 2.12 -7.38 13.42
C ILE A 154 3.50 -8.00 13.73
N LYS A 155 4.24 -7.45 14.70
CA LYS A 155 5.62 -7.86 15.02
C LYS A 155 5.71 -9.32 15.51
N HIS A 156 4.75 -9.79 16.31
CA HIS A 156 4.81 -11.13 16.90
C HIS A 156 4.37 -12.28 15.98
N PHE A 157 3.65 -11.98 14.90
CA PHE A 157 3.18 -12.99 13.95
C PHE A 157 4.18 -13.22 12.79
N MET A 158 5.06 -12.24 12.53
CA MET A 158 6.00 -12.27 11.42
C MET A 158 7.28 -13.08 11.68
N ASP A 159 7.59 -13.42 12.94
CA ASP A 159 8.86 -14.09 13.29
C ASP A 159 8.88 -15.60 12.96
N SER A 160 7.77 -16.23 12.53
CA SER A 160 7.70 -17.68 12.35
C SER A 160 7.45 -18.19 10.92
N LEU A 161 7.48 -17.34 9.90
CA LEU A 161 7.16 -17.75 8.52
C LEU A 161 8.25 -17.34 7.52
N ILE A 162 9.30 -18.15 7.50
CA ILE A 162 10.28 -18.21 6.42
C ILE A 162 9.73 -19.13 5.32
N CYS A 163 9.72 -18.61 4.07
CA CYS A 163 9.43 -19.21 2.75
C CYS A 163 8.09 -18.75 2.12
N LEU A 164 8.01 -18.44 0.82
CA LEU A 164 8.89 -17.72 -0.13
C LEU A 164 7.98 -17.25 -1.29
N ASP A 165 8.13 -16.00 -1.72
CA ASP A 165 7.53 -15.36 -2.92
C ASP A 165 6.00 -15.29 -3.10
N GLY A 166 5.22 -16.30 -2.75
CA GLY A 166 3.76 -16.33 -2.91
C GLY A 166 3.03 -15.33 -2.00
N PHE A 167 3.33 -15.34 -0.68
CA PHE A 167 2.80 -14.35 0.27
C PHE A 167 3.04 -12.92 -0.20
N ARG A 168 4.24 -12.69 -0.76
CA ARG A 168 4.78 -11.36 -1.06
C ARG A 168 3.93 -10.66 -2.11
N LYS A 169 3.62 -11.35 -3.22
CA LYS A 169 2.84 -10.75 -4.32
C LYS A 169 1.44 -10.37 -3.89
N VAL A 170 0.89 -11.07 -2.91
CA VAL A 170 -0.52 -10.92 -2.63
C VAL A 170 -0.81 -9.92 -1.52
N VAL A 171 0.08 -9.71 -0.54
CA VAL A 171 -0.04 -8.54 0.35
C VAL A 171 -0.07 -7.28 -0.53
N LEU A 172 0.73 -7.28 -1.59
CA LEU A 172 0.84 -6.17 -2.52
C LEU A 172 -0.41 -6.01 -3.38
N ILE A 173 -0.96 -7.10 -3.92
CA ILE A 173 -2.19 -7.05 -4.74
C ILE A 173 -3.41 -6.69 -3.88
N GLU A 174 -3.53 -7.22 -2.65
CA GLU A 174 -4.66 -6.89 -1.76
C GLU A 174 -4.73 -5.44 -1.36
N ASN A 175 -3.57 -4.85 -1.07
CA ASN A 175 -3.49 -3.46 -0.64
C ASN A 175 -3.37 -2.51 -1.83
N ASP A 176 -3.59 -3.01 -3.05
CA ASP A 176 -3.45 -2.27 -4.31
C ASP A 176 -2.07 -1.57 -4.43
N ILE A 177 -1.04 -2.17 -3.82
CA ILE A 177 0.33 -1.67 -3.84
C ILE A 177 0.94 -2.06 -5.18
N ASN A 178 1.12 -1.05 -6.03
CA ASN A 178 1.78 -1.22 -7.31
C ASN A 178 3.27 -1.57 -7.12
N SER A 179 3.57 -2.87 -7.25
CA SER A 179 4.92 -3.42 -7.15
C SER A 179 5.61 -3.64 -8.50
N ARG A 180 4.98 -3.18 -9.58
CA ARG A 180 5.50 -3.34 -10.94
C ARG A 180 6.76 -2.49 -11.14
N PRO A 181 7.70 -2.93 -12.00
CA PRO A 181 8.81 -2.09 -12.42
C PRO A 181 8.31 -0.78 -13.05
N PHE A 182 9.10 0.28 -12.89
CA PHE A 182 8.83 1.57 -13.55
C PHE A 182 8.84 1.41 -15.07
N SER A 183 7.90 2.08 -15.74
CA SER A 183 7.79 2.04 -17.20
C SER A 183 8.96 2.80 -17.86
N SER A 184 9.21 2.53 -19.14
CA SER A 184 10.24 3.26 -19.90
C SER A 184 9.95 4.76 -20.00
N GLN A 185 8.68 5.15 -20.00
CA GLN A 185 8.26 6.56 -20.00
C GLN A 185 8.64 7.27 -18.70
N VAL A 186 8.47 6.58 -17.55
CA VAL A 186 8.88 7.11 -16.24
C VAL A 186 10.41 7.24 -16.16
N LEU A 187 11.14 6.22 -16.62
CA LEU A 187 12.60 6.24 -16.60
C LEU A 187 13.19 7.29 -17.54
N ALA A 188 12.50 7.62 -18.64
CA ALA A 188 12.92 8.68 -19.56
C ALA A 188 12.82 10.10 -18.96
N CYS A 189 12.09 10.29 -17.86
CA CYS A 189 12.02 11.55 -17.14
C CYS A 189 13.24 11.81 -16.24
N LEU A 190 14.06 10.79 -15.98
CA LEU A 190 15.24 10.92 -15.13
C LEU A 190 16.34 11.70 -15.86
N PRO A 191 17.14 12.50 -15.14
CA PRO A 191 18.31 13.13 -15.74
C PRO A 191 19.33 12.05 -16.16
N PRO A 192 20.19 12.36 -17.14
CA PRO A 192 21.22 11.42 -17.58
C PRO A 192 22.19 11.11 -16.43
N LEU A 193 22.58 9.83 -16.32
CA LEU A 193 23.57 9.36 -15.35
C LEU A 193 24.94 9.22 -16.04
N PRO A 194 26.06 9.54 -15.36
CA PRO A 194 26.12 10.09 -14.00
C PRO A 194 25.65 11.54 -13.95
N TRP A 195 24.95 11.90 -12.86
CA TRP A 195 24.46 13.26 -12.63
C TRP A 195 25.30 13.96 -11.56
N SER A 196 25.53 15.26 -11.75
CA SER A 196 26.20 16.14 -10.80
C SER A 196 25.55 17.52 -10.79
N VAL A 197 25.72 18.26 -9.69
CA VAL A 197 25.30 19.66 -9.60
C VAL A 197 25.98 20.46 -10.70
N SER A 198 25.19 21.22 -11.46
CA SER A 198 25.67 22.00 -12.60
C SER A 198 26.16 23.39 -12.17
N THR A 199 26.92 24.06 -13.03
CA THR A 199 27.32 25.45 -12.79
C THR A 199 26.08 26.36 -12.75
N GLU A 200 25.06 26.05 -13.56
CA GLU A 200 23.78 26.75 -13.60
C GLU A 200 23.03 26.64 -12.26
N ASP A 201 23.08 25.47 -11.60
CA ASP A 201 22.50 25.28 -10.26
C ASP A 201 23.22 26.13 -9.22
N LEU A 202 24.55 26.23 -9.29
CA LEU A 202 25.37 27.04 -8.39
C LEU A 202 25.20 28.55 -8.61
N MET A 203 24.92 28.97 -9.85
CA MET A 203 24.68 30.37 -10.20
C MET A 203 23.22 30.80 -10.00
N ASN A 204 22.32 29.88 -9.63
CA ASN A 204 20.92 30.18 -9.43
C ASN A 204 20.73 31.07 -8.18
N PRO A 205 20.23 32.32 -8.32
CA PRO A 205 20.09 33.23 -7.18
C PRO A 205 19.06 32.77 -6.14
N ASN A 206 18.19 31.83 -6.49
CA ASN A 206 17.22 31.23 -5.57
C ASN A 206 17.80 30.03 -4.80
N ARG A 207 19.01 29.58 -5.13
CA ARG A 207 19.73 28.50 -4.44
C ARG A 207 20.91 29.06 -3.67
N GLN A 208 20.92 28.87 -2.36
CA GLN A 208 22.06 29.25 -1.54
C GLN A 208 23.14 28.17 -1.56
N ASP A 209 24.40 28.60 -1.70
CA ASP A 209 25.55 27.72 -1.49
C ASP A 209 25.82 27.53 0.00
N LEU A 210 25.65 26.29 0.47
CA LEU A 210 25.85 25.86 1.85
C LEU A 210 26.95 24.79 1.96
N ARG A 211 27.75 24.57 0.90
CA ARG A 211 28.79 23.53 0.86
C ARG A 211 29.90 23.73 1.88
N GLN A 212 30.08 24.95 2.38
CA GLN A 212 31.02 25.27 3.46
C GLN A 212 30.57 24.79 4.84
N LEU A 213 29.28 24.48 5.02
CA LEU A 213 28.74 24.05 6.31
C LEU A 213 29.07 22.58 6.57
N ARG A 214 29.31 22.25 7.84
CA ARG A 214 29.51 20.86 8.28
C ARG A 214 28.14 20.19 8.47
N VAL A 215 27.60 19.72 7.35
CA VAL A 215 26.35 18.98 7.30
C VAL A 215 26.62 17.48 7.43
N PHE A 216 25.78 16.73 8.13
CA PHE A 216 25.87 15.27 8.22
C PHE A 216 24.49 14.62 8.27
N SER A 217 24.36 13.35 7.87
CA SER A 217 23.13 12.56 8.03
C SER A 217 23.30 11.46 9.06
N VAL A 218 22.20 11.04 9.69
CA VAL A 218 22.16 9.94 10.64
C VAL A 218 20.99 9.02 10.30
N ASP A 219 21.32 7.82 9.81
CA ASP A 219 20.36 6.90 9.21
C ASP A 219 20.49 5.49 9.79
N PRO A 220 19.49 4.60 9.61
CA PRO A 220 19.66 3.18 9.88
C PRO A 220 20.80 2.56 9.05
N PRO A 221 21.49 1.52 9.55
CA PRO A 221 22.51 0.81 8.80
C PRO A 221 21.98 0.28 7.45
N GLY A 222 22.72 0.57 6.38
CA GLY A 222 22.36 0.14 5.02
C GLY A 222 21.37 1.04 4.28
N CYS A 223 20.95 2.16 4.87
CA CYS A 223 20.19 3.20 4.18
C CYS A 223 20.98 3.77 2.99
N ARG A 224 20.31 3.93 1.84
CA ARG A 224 20.90 4.49 0.61
C ARG A 224 20.15 5.70 0.07
N ASP A 225 18.93 5.88 0.51
CA ASP A 225 17.96 6.91 0.21
C ASP A 225 17.93 7.92 1.36
N ILE A 226 19.09 8.53 1.59
CA ILE A 226 19.27 9.55 2.63
C ILE A 226 18.55 10.83 2.21
N ASP A 227 17.42 11.13 2.85
CA ASP A 227 16.56 12.25 2.51
C ASP A 227 16.86 13.51 3.34
N ASP A 228 17.38 13.35 4.56
CA ASP A 228 17.64 14.45 5.48
C ASP A 228 19.11 14.52 5.93
N ALA A 229 19.56 15.75 6.18
CA ALA A 229 20.85 16.03 6.77
C ALA A 229 20.76 17.25 7.69
N LEU A 230 21.64 17.31 8.68
CA LEU A 230 21.59 18.25 9.80
C LEU A 230 22.89 19.02 9.91
N HIS A 231 22.81 20.25 10.40
CA HIS A 231 23.97 20.97 10.94
C HIS A 231 23.57 21.81 12.16
N CYS A 232 24.57 22.11 12.99
CA CYS A 232 24.46 23.05 14.10
C CYS A 232 25.78 23.81 14.23
N THR A 233 25.71 25.15 14.24
CA THR A 233 26.86 26.04 14.35
C THR A 233 26.61 27.06 15.46
N ALA A 234 27.53 27.18 16.42
CA ALA A 234 27.47 28.25 17.42
C ALA A 234 27.76 29.62 16.77
N LEU A 235 26.95 30.61 17.12
CA LEU A 235 27.06 31.99 16.64
C LEU A 235 27.81 32.88 17.65
N PRO A 236 28.40 34.01 17.21
CA PRO A 236 29.19 34.89 18.09
C PRO A 236 28.40 35.55 19.23
N ASP A 237 27.09 35.65 19.08
CA ASP A 237 26.16 36.23 20.07
C ASP A 237 25.73 35.21 21.15
N GLY A 238 26.22 33.97 21.09
CA GLY A 238 25.86 32.89 22.01
C GLY A 238 24.65 32.06 21.58
N ASN A 239 24.01 32.40 20.46
CA ASN A 239 22.94 31.61 19.87
C ASN A 239 23.50 30.48 18.98
N PHE A 240 22.62 29.65 18.43
CA PHE A 240 22.96 28.59 17.49
C PHE A 240 22.24 28.79 16.16
N GLU A 241 22.96 28.58 15.05
CA GLU A 241 22.35 28.35 13.74
C GLU A 241 22.17 26.83 13.57
N VAL A 242 20.91 26.40 13.46
CA VAL A 242 20.54 24.99 13.28
C VAL A 242 19.87 24.85 11.92
N GLY A 243 20.31 23.88 11.11
CA GLY A 243 19.69 23.64 9.81
C GLY A 243 19.31 22.18 9.59
N VAL A 244 18.13 22.01 9.00
CA VAL A 244 17.66 20.75 8.43
C VAL A 244 17.65 20.91 6.92
N HIS A 245 18.28 19.98 6.22
CA HIS A 245 18.43 19.96 4.77
C HIS A 245 17.73 18.73 4.24
N ILE A 246 16.70 18.91 3.41
CA ILE A 246 15.93 17.82 2.82
C ILE A 246 16.28 17.72 1.34
N ALA A 247 16.42 16.51 0.80
CA ALA A 247 16.64 16.28 -0.63
C ALA A 247 15.62 17.04 -1.51
N ASP A 248 16.10 17.81 -2.50
CA ASP A 248 15.23 18.62 -3.36
C ASP A 248 14.61 17.79 -4.50
N VAL A 249 13.78 16.81 -4.14
CA VAL A 249 13.08 15.92 -5.09
C VAL A 249 12.24 16.73 -6.09
N THR A 250 11.68 17.86 -5.67
CA THR A 250 10.87 18.76 -6.52
C THR A 250 11.63 19.35 -7.69
N ASN A 251 12.97 19.35 -7.65
CA ASN A 251 13.80 19.77 -8.78
C ASN A 251 13.76 18.76 -9.94
N PHE A 252 13.43 17.50 -9.66
CA PHE A 252 13.49 16.41 -10.65
C PHE A 252 12.11 15.84 -10.99
N VAL A 253 11.17 15.86 -10.04
CA VAL A 253 9.79 15.42 -10.26
C VAL A 253 8.93 16.64 -10.58
N HIS A 254 8.67 16.86 -11.87
CA HIS A 254 7.86 17.98 -12.36
C HIS A 254 6.40 17.57 -12.57
N SER A 255 5.49 18.48 -12.24
CA SER A 255 4.06 18.20 -12.30
C SER A 255 3.58 17.87 -13.72
N GLY A 256 2.70 16.87 -13.84
CA GLY A 256 2.14 16.42 -15.12
C GLY A 256 3.09 15.59 -15.98
N THR A 257 4.22 15.13 -15.42
CA THR A 257 5.10 14.16 -16.08
C THR A 257 4.67 12.73 -15.74
N PRO A 258 5.01 11.73 -16.59
CA PRO A 258 4.76 10.33 -16.24
C PRO A 258 5.36 9.91 -14.89
N LEU A 259 6.48 10.52 -14.49
CA LEU A 259 7.11 10.28 -13.18
C LEU A 259 6.25 10.82 -12.02
N ASP A 260 5.65 11.99 -12.17
CA ASP A 260 4.70 12.57 -11.20
C ASP A 260 3.43 11.73 -11.07
N ASP A 261 2.84 11.33 -12.20
CA ASP A 261 1.65 10.47 -12.22
C ASP A 261 1.89 9.12 -11.52
N GLU A 262 3.03 8.47 -11.79
CA GLU A 262 3.39 7.20 -11.15
C GLU A 262 3.69 7.40 -9.65
N ALA A 263 4.38 8.48 -9.27
CA ALA A 263 4.65 8.79 -7.87
C ALA A 263 3.35 9.06 -7.10
N SER A 264 2.42 9.80 -7.70
CA SER A 264 1.08 10.10 -7.16
C SER A 264 0.23 8.83 -6.99
N GLN A 265 0.26 7.92 -7.97
CA GLN A 265 -0.42 6.63 -7.89
C GLN A 265 0.16 5.72 -6.78
N ARG A 266 1.48 5.72 -6.59
CA ARG A 266 2.13 4.93 -5.54
C ARG A 266 1.94 5.56 -4.15
N GLY A 267 1.95 6.89 -4.07
CA GLY A 267 1.73 7.69 -2.86
C GLY A 267 2.86 7.64 -1.82
N THR A 268 3.40 6.46 -1.53
CA THR A 268 4.47 6.26 -0.54
C THR A 268 5.31 5.04 -0.87
N SER A 269 6.56 5.02 -0.40
CA SER A 269 7.42 3.83 -0.46
C SER A 269 6.99 2.83 0.60
N VAL A 270 6.80 1.57 0.22
CA VAL A 270 6.37 0.50 1.13
C VAL A 270 7.60 -0.30 1.58
N TYR A 271 7.85 -0.32 2.88
CA TYR A 271 8.96 -1.05 3.50
C TYR A 271 8.46 -2.39 4.05
N LEU A 272 8.94 -3.49 3.46
CA LEU A 272 8.77 -4.85 3.96
C LEU A 272 10.10 -5.35 4.51
N VAL A 273 10.07 -6.40 5.33
CA VAL A 273 11.26 -6.96 6.01
C VAL A 273 12.42 -7.25 5.04
N GLU A 274 12.13 -7.78 3.85
CA GLU A 274 13.16 -8.17 2.86
C GLU A 274 13.24 -7.23 1.64
N ARG A 275 12.25 -6.36 1.43
CA ARG A 275 12.16 -5.55 0.21
C ARG A 275 11.50 -4.21 0.48
N ARG A 276 12.04 -3.18 -0.15
CA ARG A 276 11.39 -1.89 -0.34
C ARG A 276 10.75 -1.82 -1.72
N ILE A 277 9.52 -1.31 -1.79
CA ILE A 277 8.86 -0.91 -3.03
C ILE A 277 8.94 0.61 -3.08
N ASP A 278 9.77 1.09 -3.99
CA ASP A 278 10.05 2.51 -4.11
C ASP A 278 8.87 3.26 -4.75
N MET A 279 8.55 4.42 -4.18
CA MET A 279 7.68 5.43 -4.81
C MET A 279 8.32 6.02 -6.06
N LEU A 280 9.63 6.24 -6.03
CA LEU A 280 10.42 6.86 -7.10
C LEU A 280 11.51 5.89 -7.60
N PRO A 281 11.98 6.03 -8.86
CA PRO A 281 13.03 5.17 -9.39
C PRO A 281 14.33 5.23 -8.58
N LYS A 282 14.96 4.07 -8.37
CA LYS A 282 16.21 3.94 -7.60
C LYS A 282 17.34 4.89 -8.00
N PRO A 283 17.59 5.19 -9.29
CA PRO A 283 18.63 6.16 -9.63
C PRO A 283 18.35 7.56 -9.09
N LEU A 284 17.07 7.91 -8.93
CA LEU A 284 16.68 9.17 -8.34
C LEU A 284 16.84 9.15 -6.81
N THR A 285 16.37 8.10 -6.14
CA THR A 285 16.35 8.02 -4.67
C THR A 285 17.68 7.63 -4.05
N GLU A 286 18.39 6.65 -4.61
CA GLU A 286 19.64 6.09 -4.02
C GLU A 286 20.91 6.83 -4.51
N ASP A 287 20.79 7.74 -5.48
CA ASP A 287 21.95 8.48 -6.03
C ASP A 287 21.70 9.99 -6.16
N ILE A 288 20.84 10.42 -7.08
CA ILE A 288 20.70 11.84 -7.45
C ILE A 288 20.20 12.70 -6.29
N CYS A 289 19.15 12.25 -5.59
CA CYS A 289 18.55 12.97 -4.47
C CYS A 289 19.20 12.63 -3.14
N SER A 290 19.79 11.44 -2.99
CA SER A 290 20.37 11.02 -1.73
C SER A 290 21.53 11.92 -1.30
N LEU A 291 21.46 12.43 -0.06
CA LEU A 291 22.42 13.34 0.57
C LEU A 291 23.70 12.62 1.05
N ARG A 292 24.32 11.87 0.14
CA ARG A 292 25.51 11.03 0.42
C ARG A 292 26.72 11.86 0.84
N SER A 293 27.59 11.24 1.65
CA SER A 293 28.86 11.83 2.08
C SER A 293 29.74 12.23 0.90
N ASP A 294 30.38 13.39 1.02
CA ASP A 294 31.38 13.95 0.12
C ASP A 294 30.93 14.24 -1.31
N VAL A 295 29.61 14.28 -1.56
CA VAL A 295 29.05 14.61 -2.87
C VAL A 295 28.10 15.81 -2.76
N GLU A 296 28.17 16.69 -3.76
CA GLU A 296 27.27 17.84 -3.86
C GLU A 296 25.86 17.41 -4.27
N ARG A 297 24.86 17.92 -3.55
CA ARG A 297 23.45 17.59 -3.74
C ARG A 297 22.57 18.83 -3.60
N LEU A 298 21.47 18.84 -4.37
CA LEU A 298 20.44 19.85 -4.24
C LEU A 298 19.55 19.52 -3.04
N ALA A 299 19.35 20.51 -2.18
CA ALA A 299 18.52 20.37 -0.99
C ALA A 299 17.58 21.56 -0.83
N PHE A 300 16.45 21.34 -0.17
CA PHE A 300 15.62 22.36 0.41
C PHE A 300 15.96 22.48 1.89
N SER A 301 16.42 23.66 2.31
CA SER A 301 16.94 23.91 3.65
C SER A 301 15.96 24.73 4.47
N VAL A 302 15.79 24.33 5.72
CA VAL A 302 15.16 25.12 6.77
C VAL A 302 16.23 25.43 7.81
N ILE A 303 16.46 26.72 8.06
CA ILE A 303 17.52 27.20 8.94
C ILE A 303 16.89 28.06 10.02
N TRP A 304 17.21 27.76 11.27
CA TRP A 304 16.79 28.47 12.45
C TRP A 304 17.97 29.14 13.14
N VAL A 305 17.70 30.30 13.74
CA VAL A 305 18.54 30.83 14.81
C VAL A 305 17.82 30.54 16.12
N MET A 306 18.49 29.85 17.04
CA MET A 306 17.92 29.35 18.30
C MET A 306 18.76 29.78 19.50
N THR A 307 18.10 30.03 20.63
CA THR A 307 18.79 30.25 21.91
C THR A 307 19.40 28.93 22.43
N PRO A 308 20.30 28.97 23.44
CA PRO A 308 20.77 27.76 24.14
C PRO A 308 19.64 26.91 24.75
N GLU A 309 18.50 27.52 25.05
CA GLU A 309 17.30 26.86 25.57
C GLU A 309 16.39 26.29 24.45
N ALA A 310 16.87 26.30 23.21
CA ALA A 310 16.16 25.84 22.01
C ALA A 310 14.89 26.66 21.66
N GLU A 311 14.82 27.93 22.07
CA GLU A 311 13.79 28.84 21.61
C GLU A 311 14.13 29.39 20.23
N ILE A 312 13.19 29.31 19.28
CA ILE A 312 13.38 29.79 17.91
C ILE A 312 13.27 31.32 17.86
N ILE A 313 14.36 31.99 17.48
CA ILE A 313 14.42 33.44 17.29
C ILE A 313 14.00 33.81 15.87
N SER A 314 14.47 33.06 14.87
CA SER A 314 14.13 33.29 13.46
C SER A 314 14.14 32.01 12.64
N THR A 315 13.47 32.02 11.50
CA THR A 315 13.37 30.88 10.57
C THR A 315 13.56 31.36 9.15
N ARG A 316 14.29 30.58 8.36
CA ARG A 316 14.56 30.86 6.95
C ARG A 316 14.42 29.59 6.12
N TYR A 317 13.73 29.71 4.99
CA TYR A 317 13.54 28.64 4.02
C TYR A 317 14.30 29.00 2.74
N THR A 318 15.05 28.07 2.18
CA THR A 318 15.78 28.33 0.94
C THR A 318 16.05 27.03 0.18
N LYS A 319 16.01 27.08 -1.15
CA LYS A 319 16.67 26.03 -1.93
C LYS A 319 18.17 26.21 -1.78
N SER A 320 18.93 25.13 -1.86
CA SER A 320 20.35 25.15 -1.51
C SER A 320 21.12 24.06 -2.22
N VAL A 321 22.44 24.21 -2.21
CA VAL A 321 23.40 23.16 -2.55
C VAL A 321 24.21 22.86 -1.29
N ILE A 322 24.23 21.58 -0.89
CA ILE A 322 25.00 21.10 0.26
C ILE A 322 26.00 20.05 -0.18
N LYS A 323 27.00 19.82 0.67
CA LYS A 323 27.93 18.70 0.57
C LYS A 323 28.00 18.04 1.94
N SER A 324 27.34 16.90 2.10
CA SER A 324 27.35 16.17 3.38
C SER A 324 28.79 15.77 3.70
N SER A 325 29.25 16.08 4.91
CA SER A 325 30.60 15.74 5.40
C SER A 325 30.68 14.29 5.89
N ALA A 326 29.56 13.69 6.28
CA ALA A 326 29.48 12.31 6.72
C ALA A 326 28.04 11.80 6.62
N ALA A 327 27.89 10.53 6.23
CA ALA A 327 26.68 9.75 6.45
C ALA A 327 26.98 8.72 7.54
N MET A 328 26.27 8.78 8.66
CA MET A 328 26.53 7.95 9.84
C MET A 328 25.35 7.05 10.14
N SER A 329 25.63 5.89 10.73
CA SER A 329 24.61 5.13 11.43
C SER A 329 24.32 5.71 12.82
N TYR A 330 23.16 5.41 13.39
CA TYR A 330 22.85 5.78 14.79
C TYR A 330 23.93 5.32 15.78
N VAL A 331 24.49 4.13 15.56
CA VAL A 331 25.53 3.56 16.44
C VAL A 331 26.83 4.37 16.34
N GLU A 332 27.24 4.75 15.13
CA GLU A 332 28.43 5.57 14.91
C GLU A 332 28.27 6.99 15.42
N ALA A 333 27.08 7.59 15.24
CA ALA A 333 26.76 8.90 15.76
C ALA A 333 26.79 8.92 17.30
N GLN A 334 26.19 7.91 17.94
CA GLN A 334 26.20 7.78 19.40
C GLN A 334 27.63 7.60 19.93
N ALA A 335 28.42 6.71 19.33
CA ALA A 335 29.81 6.49 19.74
C ALA A 335 30.64 7.78 19.68
N ARG A 336 30.50 8.58 18.63
CA ARG A 336 31.19 9.89 18.50
C ARG A 336 30.73 10.94 19.50
N MET A 337 29.53 10.79 20.05
CA MET A 337 28.95 11.74 21.00
C MET A 337 29.35 11.42 22.44
N ASP A 338 29.62 10.13 22.72
CA ASP A 338 30.01 9.64 24.04
C ASP A 338 31.53 9.70 24.32
N ASP A 339 32.36 9.74 23.26
CA ASP A 339 33.83 9.86 23.31
C ASP A 339 34.32 11.29 23.66
#